data_AF-A0A0A0LYD8-F1
#
_entry.id   AF-A0A0A0LYD8-F1
#
_cell.length_a   1.000
_cell.length_b   1.000
_cell.length_c   1.000
_cell.angle_alpha   90.00
_cell.angle_beta   90.00
_cell.angle_gamma   90.00
#
_symmetry.space_group_name_H-M   'P 1'
#
loop_
_entity.id
_entity.type
_entity.pdbx_description
1 polymer ?
#
loop_
_entity_poly.entity_id
_entity_poly.type
_entity_poly.pdbx_seq_one_letter_code
_entity_poly.pdbx_strand_id
1 'polypeptide(L)'
;MSVAFLNDTTVTNFINDTKIFDDCVKESFKKLDTDNDGFLNMNELRVGFRSHPLEFELMDPVDDLSEVVCHKFQVEKSGGIDEEEFKSVIRDILLAMAQGIGNFPLQVALQQDSFLMKAVELEKAREQK
;
A
#
# COMPACT_ATOMS: atom_id res chain seq x y z
N MET A 1 -0.58 2.90 16.76
CA MET A 1 0.64 3.56 16.23
C MET A 1 1.86 3.02 16.96
N SER A 2 2.82 2.48 16.22
CA SER A 2 4.07 1.89 16.69
C SER A 2 5.23 2.50 15.92
N VAL A 3 6.34 2.79 16.58
CA VAL A 3 7.54 3.29 15.91
C VAL A 3 8.37 2.12 15.40
N ALA A 4 8.74 2.16 14.13
CA ALA A 4 9.52 1.13 13.45
C ALA A 4 10.65 1.73 12.63
N PHE A 5 11.67 0.92 12.35
CA PHE A 5 12.73 1.26 11.41
C PHE A 5 12.38 0.64 10.05
N LEU A 6 12.43 1.44 9.00
CA LEU A 6 12.25 1.02 7.62
C LEU A 6 13.56 1.18 6.85
N ASN A 7 13.90 0.15 6.09
CA ASN A 7 14.96 0.15 5.09
C ASN A 7 14.39 -0.25 3.73
N ASP A 8 15.14 -0.01 2.64
CA ASP A 8 14.79 -0.52 1.31
C ASP A 8 14.59 -2.04 1.33
N THR A 9 15.43 -2.75 2.08
CA THR A 9 15.44 -4.21 2.19
C THR A 9 14.20 -4.72 2.90
N THR A 10 13.73 -4.05 3.95
CA THR A 10 12.48 -4.39 4.66
C THR A 10 11.28 -4.35 3.71
N VAL A 11 11.18 -3.27 2.92
CA VAL A 11 10.07 -3.05 1.99
C VAL A 11 10.15 -4.00 0.79
N THR A 12 11.33 -4.16 0.19
CA THR A 12 11.51 -5.08 -0.95
C THR A 12 11.30 -6.53 -0.55
N ASN A 13 11.70 -6.95 0.65
CA ASN A 13 11.40 -8.28 1.17
C ASN A 13 9.89 -8.52 1.31
N PHE A 14 9.15 -7.53 1.83
CA PHE A 14 7.69 -7.62 1.92
C PHE A 14 7.03 -7.73 0.56
N ILE A 15 7.46 -6.94 -0.42
CA ILE A 15 6.97 -7.02 -1.82
C ILE A 15 7.30 -8.39 -2.44
N ASN A 16 8.45 -8.98 -2.10
CA ASN A 16 8.87 -10.28 -2.61
C ASN A 16 8.10 -11.45 -1.94
N ASP A 17 7.60 -11.25 -0.73
CA ASP A 17 6.68 -12.16 -0.06
C ASP A 17 5.25 -12.01 -0.60
N THR A 18 5.07 -12.50 -1.83
CA THR A 18 3.80 -12.41 -2.55
C THR A 18 2.63 -12.93 -1.72
N LYS A 19 2.80 -13.91 -0.82
CA LYS A 19 1.68 -14.43 -0.01
C LYS A 19 1.13 -13.40 0.98
N ILE A 20 2.01 -12.77 1.77
CA ILE A 20 1.60 -11.80 2.80
C ILE A 20 1.19 -10.49 2.12
N PHE A 21 1.91 -10.12 1.06
CA PHE A 21 1.58 -8.96 0.25
C PHE A 21 0.20 -9.10 -0.40
N ASP A 22 -0.07 -10.22 -1.07
CA ASP A 22 -1.35 -10.47 -1.76
C ASP A 22 -2.53 -10.50 -0.77
N ASP A 23 -2.37 -11.16 0.38
CA ASP A 23 -3.41 -11.18 1.42
C ASP A 23 -3.69 -9.77 1.97
N CYS A 24 -2.66 -8.96 2.19
CA CYS A 24 -2.80 -7.59 2.67
C CYS A 24 -3.44 -6.67 1.62
N VAL A 25 -3.04 -6.82 0.35
CA VAL A 25 -3.62 -6.08 -0.78
C VAL A 25 -5.08 -6.46 -0.95
N LYS A 26 -5.41 -7.74 -0.88
CA LYS A 26 -6.78 -8.25 -1.01
C LYS A 26 -7.68 -7.75 0.12
N GLU A 27 -7.18 -7.73 1.35
CA GLU A 27 -7.92 -7.17 2.48
C GLU A 27 -8.18 -5.67 2.28
N SER A 28 -7.17 -4.93 1.84
CA SER A 28 -7.28 -3.49 1.59
C SER A 28 -8.23 -3.21 0.42
N PHE A 29 -8.11 -3.96 -0.68
CA PHE A 29 -9.00 -3.88 -1.83
C PHE A 29 -10.45 -4.07 -1.40
N LYS A 30 -10.72 -5.10 -0.59
CA LYS A 30 -12.07 -5.38 -0.07
C LYS A 30 -12.60 -4.31 0.89
N LYS A 31 -11.73 -3.56 1.58
CA LYS A 31 -12.14 -2.41 2.41
C LYS A 31 -12.49 -1.18 1.55
N LEU A 32 -11.85 -1.04 0.39
CA LEU A 32 -12.07 0.06 -0.55
C LEU A 32 -13.29 -0.21 -1.45
N ASP A 33 -13.46 -1.46 -1.90
CA ASP A 33 -14.55 -1.97 -2.73
C ASP A 33 -15.85 -2.06 -1.90
N THR A 34 -16.59 -0.95 -1.88
CA THR A 34 -17.73 -0.80 -0.99
C THR A 34 -18.98 -1.43 -1.60
N ASP A 35 -19.10 -1.39 -2.92
CA ASP A 35 -20.20 -2.01 -3.64
C ASP A 35 -19.96 -3.50 -3.99
N ASN A 36 -18.75 -4.01 -3.75
CA ASN A 36 -18.33 -5.40 -3.98
C ASN A 36 -18.54 -5.80 -5.45
N ASP A 37 -18.34 -4.85 -6.37
CA ASP A 37 -18.42 -5.10 -7.80
C ASP A 37 -17.11 -5.73 -8.36
N GLY A 38 -16.05 -5.73 -7.55
CA GLY A 38 -14.73 -6.25 -7.89
C GLY A 38 -13.85 -5.23 -8.64
N PHE A 39 -14.23 -3.96 -8.69
CA PHE A 39 -13.55 -2.87 -9.38
C PHE A 39 -13.54 -1.59 -8.55
N LEU A 40 -12.36 -1.10 -8.19
CA LEU A 40 -12.26 0.19 -7.51
C LEU A 40 -12.43 1.33 -8.50
N ASN A 41 -13.52 2.07 -8.38
CA ASN A 41 -13.72 3.29 -9.15
C ASN A 41 -13.02 4.49 -8.48
N MET A 42 -12.90 5.61 -9.22
CA MET A 42 -12.22 6.82 -8.72
C MET A 42 -12.84 7.36 -7.43
N ASN A 43 -14.16 7.24 -7.26
CA ASN A 43 -14.84 7.71 -6.07
C ASN A 43 -14.54 6.81 -4.86
N GLU A 44 -14.51 5.49 -5.04
CA GLU A 44 -14.14 4.52 -4.01
C GLU A 44 -12.67 4.62 -3.61
N LEU A 45 -11.77 4.86 -4.56
CA LEU A 45 -10.36 5.16 -4.24
C LEU A 45 -10.29 6.44 -3.41
N ARG A 46 -10.94 7.52 -3.86
CA ARG A 46 -10.90 8.81 -3.16
C ARG A 46 -11.53 8.74 -1.76
N VAL A 47 -12.69 8.12 -1.65
CA VAL A 47 -13.39 7.91 -0.37
C VAL A 47 -12.60 6.95 0.51
N GLY A 48 -12.05 5.90 -0.07
CA GLY A 48 -11.31 4.86 0.62
C GLY A 48 -9.99 5.37 1.19
N PHE A 49 -9.19 6.10 0.42
CA PHE A 49 -7.99 6.80 0.92
C PHE A 49 -8.32 7.85 1.98
N ARG A 50 -9.50 8.48 1.90
CA ARG A 50 -9.95 9.48 2.88
C ARG A 50 -10.54 8.86 4.15
N SER A 51 -11.16 7.69 4.04
CA SER A 51 -11.83 6.97 5.14
C SER A 51 -10.89 6.01 5.86
N HIS A 52 -9.89 5.51 5.15
CA HIS A 52 -8.79 4.69 5.68
C HIS A 52 -7.44 5.41 5.51
N PRO A 53 -7.28 6.65 6.02
CA PRO A 53 -5.98 7.34 6.00
C PRO A 53 -4.93 6.54 6.80
N LEU A 54 -5.38 5.64 7.67
CA LEU A 54 -4.60 4.82 8.59
C LEU A 54 -3.73 3.75 7.89
N GLU A 55 -4.13 3.23 6.72
CA GLU A 55 -3.29 2.27 5.96
C GLU A 55 -2.19 2.98 5.15
N PHE A 56 -2.38 4.28 4.86
CA PHE A 56 -1.55 5.08 3.97
C PHE A 56 -1.03 6.37 4.62
N GLU A 57 -0.98 6.46 5.95
CA GLU A 57 -0.74 7.72 6.69
C GLU A 57 0.64 8.37 6.48
N LEU A 58 1.55 7.73 5.74
CA LEU A 58 2.78 8.37 5.24
C LEU A 58 2.55 9.21 3.98
N MET A 59 1.37 9.10 3.40
CA MET A 59 0.87 9.88 2.29
C MET A 59 -0.34 10.62 2.84
N ASP A 60 -0.16 11.90 3.16
CA ASP A 60 -1.28 12.84 3.25
C ASP A 60 -2.29 12.55 2.13
N PRO A 61 -3.60 12.83 2.31
CA PRO A 61 -4.58 12.76 1.24
C PRO A 61 -4.26 13.86 0.20
N VAL A 62 -3.17 13.67 -0.53
CA VAL A 62 -2.88 14.42 -1.73
C VAL A 62 -3.88 13.87 -2.73
N ASP A 63 -4.88 14.69 -3.06
CA ASP A 63 -5.78 14.46 -4.21
C ASP A 63 -4.96 13.96 -5.41
N ASP A 64 -3.73 14.50 -5.55
CA ASP A 64 -2.68 14.13 -6.49
C ASP A 64 -2.34 12.64 -6.56
N LEU A 65 -2.29 11.88 -5.45
CA LEU A 65 -1.94 10.45 -5.55
C LEU A 65 -3.11 9.64 -6.10
N SER A 66 -4.33 9.94 -5.68
CA SER A 66 -5.52 9.30 -6.26
C SER A 66 -5.62 9.64 -7.75
N GLU A 67 -5.29 10.88 -8.14
CA GLU A 67 -5.20 11.29 -9.54
C GLU A 67 -4.05 10.61 -10.29
N VAL A 68 -2.86 10.45 -9.68
CA VAL A 68 -1.70 9.78 -10.27
C VAL A 68 -2.00 8.30 -10.48
N VAL A 69 -2.62 7.63 -9.51
CA VAL A 69 -3.07 6.23 -9.64
C VAL A 69 -4.14 6.13 -10.72
N CYS A 70 -5.15 7.01 -10.71
CA CYS A 70 -6.20 7.04 -11.73
C CYS A 70 -5.65 7.31 -13.14
N HIS A 71 -4.69 8.22 -13.26
CA HIS A 71 -4.05 8.56 -14.53
C HIS A 71 -3.14 7.44 -15.03
N LYS A 72 -2.35 6.83 -14.13
CA LYS A 72 -1.44 5.73 -14.48
C LYS A 72 -2.19 4.49 -14.96
N PHE A 73 -3.38 4.22 -14.40
CA PHE A 73 -4.21 3.07 -14.76
C PHE A 73 -5.38 3.42 -15.70
N GLN A 74 -5.51 4.68 -16.10
CA GLN A 74 -6.58 5.16 -16.97
C GLN A 74 -7.97 4.70 -16.48
N VAL A 75 -8.23 4.82 -15.18
CA VAL A 75 -9.46 4.37 -14.51
C VAL A 75 -10.72 4.91 -15.20
N GLU A 76 -10.64 6.15 -15.67
CA GLU A 76 -11.68 6.82 -16.45
C GLU A 76 -12.05 6.10 -17.76
N LYS A 77 -11.11 5.35 -18.35
CA LYS A 77 -11.32 4.55 -19.59
C LYS A 77 -11.58 3.07 -19.34
N SER A 78 -10.98 2.48 -18.30
CA SER A 78 -11.16 1.06 -17.97
C SER A 78 -12.49 0.81 -17.24
N GLY A 79 -13.06 1.84 -16.60
CA GLY A 79 -14.27 1.73 -15.79
C GLY A 79 -14.01 1.35 -14.33
N GLY A 80 -12.75 1.10 -13.95
CA GLY A 80 -12.35 0.72 -12.59
C GLY A 80 -10.96 0.08 -12.55
N ILE A 81 -10.44 -0.12 -11.34
CA ILE A 81 -9.18 -0.85 -11.08
C ILE A 81 -9.54 -2.22 -10.51
N ASP A 82 -9.06 -3.29 -11.15
CA ASP A 82 -9.22 -4.64 -10.60
C ASP A 82 -8.18 -4.98 -9.51
N GLU A 83 -8.37 -6.11 -8.81
CA GLU A 83 -7.48 -6.55 -7.71
C GLU A 83 -6.01 -6.66 -8.14
N GLU A 84 -5.72 -7.14 -9.36
CA GLU A 84 -4.36 -7.32 -9.87
C GLU A 84 -3.72 -5.97 -10.26
N GLU A 85 -4.50 -5.05 -10.81
CA GLU A 85 -4.04 -3.68 -11.07
C GLU A 85 -3.75 -2.93 -9.77
N PHE A 86 -4.65 -2.99 -8.79
CA PHE A 86 -4.45 -2.38 -7.47
C PHE A 86 -3.19 -2.92 -6.79
N LYS A 87 -2.98 -4.24 -6.85
CA LYS A 87 -1.75 -4.88 -6.38
C LYS A 87 -0.49 -4.35 -7.06
N SER A 88 -0.54 -4.15 -8.37
CA SER A 88 0.57 -3.59 -9.14
C SER A 88 0.87 -2.15 -8.73
N VAL A 89 -0.16 -1.32 -8.49
CA VAL A 89 -0.03 0.04 -7.96
C VAL A 89 0.70 0.05 -6.63
N ILE A 90 0.18 -0.69 -5.65
CA ILE A 90 0.72 -0.70 -4.29
C ILE A 90 2.16 -1.20 -4.30
N ARG A 91 2.46 -2.20 -5.14
CA ARG A 91 3.81 -2.71 -5.34
C ARG A 91 4.76 -1.63 -5.85
N ASP A 92 4.35 -0.88 -6.87
CA ASP A 92 5.18 0.15 -7.49
C ASP A 92 5.41 1.34 -6.54
N ILE A 93 4.38 1.75 -5.79
CA ILE A 93 4.49 2.81 -4.76
C ILE A 93 5.45 2.37 -3.65
N LEU A 94 5.27 1.18 -3.09
CA LEU A 94 6.16 0.67 -2.03
C LEU A 94 7.59 0.51 -2.54
N LEU A 95 7.78 0.10 -3.80
CA LEU A 95 9.10 -0.02 -4.40
C LEU A 95 9.75 1.35 -4.63
N ALA A 96 8.98 2.35 -5.08
CA ALA A 96 9.45 3.73 -5.20
C ALA A 96 9.79 4.33 -3.83
N MET A 97 9.01 4.02 -2.78
CA MET A 97 9.34 4.36 -1.40
C MET A 97 10.63 3.68 -0.96
N ALA A 98 10.80 2.37 -1.20
CA ALA A 98 12.03 1.65 -0.88
C ALA A 98 13.25 2.29 -1.56
N GLN A 99 13.13 2.65 -2.83
CA GLN A 99 14.16 3.35 -3.58
C GLN A 99 14.42 4.77 -3.05
N GLY A 100 13.38 5.48 -2.61
CA GLY A 100 13.49 6.83 -2.03
C GLY A 100 14.11 6.84 -0.62
N ILE A 101 13.80 5.83 0.20
CA ILE A 101 14.41 5.59 1.53
C ILE A 101 15.89 5.23 1.36
N GLY A 102 16.19 4.36 0.39
CA GLY A 102 17.52 3.84 0.14
C GLY A 102 18.04 2.99 1.30
N ASN A 103 19.37 2.92 1.42
CA ASN A 103 20.04 2.06 2.41
C ASN A 103 20.16 2.71 3.80
N PHE A 104 19.34 3.73 4.09
CA PHE A 104 19.36 4.46 5.36
C PHE A 104 18.15 4.06 6.23
N PRO A 105 18.36 3.61 7.47
CA PRO A 105 17.27 3.30 8.38
C PRO A 105 16.51 4.55 8.76
N LEU A 106 15.28 4.64 8.28
CA LEU A 106 14.34 5.70 8.64
C LEU A 106 13.43 5.24 9.77
N GLN A 107 13.42 6.01 10.84
CA GLN A 107 12.48 5.80 11.93
C GLN A 107 11.14 6.44 11.56
N VAL A 108 10.11 5.62 11.45
CA VAL A 108 8.76 6.05 11.06
C VAL A 108 7.75 5.61 12.12
N ALA A 109 6.74 6.45 12.36
CA ALA A 109 5.57 6.04 13.11
C ALA A 109 4.61 5.33 12.15
N LEU A 110 4.38 4.04 12.37
CA LEU A 110 3.51 3.21 11.56
C LEU A 110 2.24 2.86 12.32
N GLN A 111 1.17 2.67 11.58
CA GLN A 111 -0.10 2.15 12.08
C GLN A 111 -0.04 0.63 12.25
N GLN A 112 -0.85 0.06 13.14
CA GLN A 112 -0.76 -1.38 13.49
C GLN A 112 -1.17 -2.32 12.35
N ASP A 113 -1.92 -1.81 11.37
CA ASP A 113 -2.42 -2.58 10.22
C ASP A 113 -1.90 -2.05 8.87
N SER A 114 -0.91 -1.14 8.85
CA SER A 114 -0.37 -0.64 7.58
C SER A 114 0.52 -1.66 6.88
N PHE A 115 0.62 -1.57 5.55
CA PHE A 115 1.50 -2.40 4.74
C PHE A 115 2.95 -2.43 5.26
N LEU A 116 3.46 -1.26 5.64
CA LEU A 116 4.84 -1.11 6.13
C LEU A 116 5.02 -1.71 7.53
N MET A 117 3.99 -1.72 8.37
CA MET A 117 4.06 -2.40 9.66
C MET A 117 4.14 -3.91 9.46
N LYS A 118 3.32 -4.48 8.56
CA LYS A 118 3.43 -5.90 8.19
C LYS A 118 4.79 -6.25 7.60
N ALA A 119 5.39 -5.35 6.83
CA ALA A 119 6.76 -5.51 6.31
C ALA A 119 7.79 -5.61 7.44
N VAL A 120 7.71 -4.74 8.45
CA VAL A 120 8.59 -4.75 9.63
C VAL A 120 8.36 -5.98 10.50
N GLU A 121 7.11 -6.40 10.68
CA GLU A 121 6.79 -7.62 11.42
C GLU A 121 7.32 -8.87 10.73
N LEU A 122 7.24 -8.92 9.40
CA LEU A 122 7.80 -10.00 8.58
C LEU A 122 9.32 -10.07 8.70
N GLU A 123 10.01 -8.93 8.69
CA GLU A 123 11.46 -8.86 8.92
C GLU A 123 11.83 -9.34 10.34
N LYS A 124 11.17 -8.82 11.38
CA LYS A 124 11.39 -9.24 12.78
C LYS A 124 11.12 -10.72 12.99
N ALA A 125 10.13 -11.30 12.31
CA ALA A 125 9.81 -12.73 12.39
C ALA A 125 10.88 -13.59 11.70
N ARG A 126 11.61 -13.05 10.73
CA ARG A 126 12.75 -13.72 10.08
C ARG A 126 14.03 -13.65 10.90
N GLU A 127 14.29 -12.53 11.58
CA GLU A 127 15.49 -12.35 12.42
C GLU A 127 15.45 -13.17 13.73
N GLN A 128 14.28 -13.64 14.17
CA GLN A 128 14.12 -14.47 15.37
C GLN A 128 14.25 -15.99 15.12
N LYS A 129 14.60 -16.41 13.91
CA LYS A 129 14.87 -17.82 13.55
C LYS A 129 16.35 -18.06 13.30
#